data_AF-A0A4R8W4M0-F1
#
_entry.id   AF-A0A4R8W4M0-F1
#
_cell.length_a   1.000
_cell.length_b   1.000
_cell.length_c   1.000
_cell.angle_alpha   90.00
_cell.angle_beta   90.00
_cell.angle_gamma   90.00
#
_symmetry.space_group_name_H-M   'P 1'
#
loop_
_entity.id
_entity.type
_entity.pdbx_description
1 polymer ?
#
loop_
_entity_poly.entity_id
_entity_poly.type
_entity_poly.pdbx_seq_one_letter_code
_entity_poly.pdbx_strand_id
1 'polypeptide(L)' 'MTTDIDDEETIRQVVERLEKKFPDIPRAQIENVARAEFTGLADRPVRDFLTILTERAAKKRLKKIGDRDPATYAPPEQSD' A
#
# COMPACT_ATOMS: atom_id res chain seq x y z
N MET A 1 23.31 -6.51 1.64
CA MET A 1 22.91 -5.09 1.70
C MET A 1 22.25 -4.74 0.37
N THR A 2 21.15 -5.43 0.06
CA THR A 2 20.48 -5.39 -1.27
C THR A 2 18.96 -5.33 -1.11
N THR A 3 18.45 -5.80 0.04
CA THR A 3 17.02 -5.93 0.35
C THR A 3 16.26 -4.60 0.39
N ASP A 4 16.80 -3.55 1.03
CA ASP A 4 16.10 -2.25 1.11
C ASP A 4 15.79 -1.61 -0.25
N ILE A 5 16.71 -1.77 -1.23
CA ILE A 5 16.54 -1.19 -2.56
C ILE A 5 15.47 -1.98 -3.35
N ASP A 6 15.44 -3.31 -3.19
CA ASP A 6 14.41 -4.18 -3.80
C ASP A 6 13.02 -3.91 -3.20
N ASP A 7 12.95 -3.59 -1.91
CA ASP A 7 11.71 -3.36 -1.17
C ASP A 7 11.03 -2.05 -1.60
N GLU A 8 11.76 -0.94 -1.65
CA GLU A 8 11.24 0.36 -2.08
C GLU A 8 10.81 0.35 -3.55
N GLU A 9 11.57 -0.34 -4.42
CA GLU A 9 11.19 -0.50 -5.83
C GLU A 9 9.94 -1.37 -5.99
N THR A 10 9.79 -2.41 -5.16
CA THR A 10 8.58 -3.23 -5.12
C THR A 10 7.36 -2.38 -4.71
N ILE A 11 7.49 -1.55 -3.67
CA ILE A 11 6.43 -0.63 -3.24
C ILE A 11 6.07 0.33 -4.36
N ARG A 12 7.06 0.96 -5.02
CA ARG A 12 6.84 1.88 -6.15
C ARG A 12 6.04 1.23 -7.28
N GLN A 13 6.41 0.03 -7.71
CA GLN A 13 5.69 -0.69 -8.76
C GLN A 13 4.24 -1.01 -8.38
N VAL A 14 3.99 -1.33 -7.11
CA VAL A 14 2.63 -1.55 -6.60
C VAL A 14 1.82 -0.25 -6.63
N VAL A 15 2.41 0.87 -6.20
CA VAL A 15 1.77 2.19 -6.19
C VAL A 15 1.34 2.60 -7.59
N GLU A 16 2.22 2.47 -8.59
CA GLU A 16 1.89 2.82 -9.99
C GLU A 16 0.74 1.98 -10.56
N ARG A 17 0.64 0.71 -10.17
CA ARG A 17 -0.48 -0.16 -10.59
C ARG A 17 -1.78 0.21 -9.89
N LEU A 18 -1.71 0.58 -8.62
CA LEU A 18 -2.89 0.98 -7.84
C LEU A 18 -3.40 2.36 -8.25
N GLU A 19 -2.53 3.31 -8.56
CA GLU A 19 -2.89 4.64 -9.08
C GLU A 19 -3.71 4.54 -10.37
N LYS A 20 -3.33 3.65 -11.28
CA LYS A 20 -4.11 3.38 -12.51
C LYS A 20 -5.48 2.76 -12.24
N LYS A 21 -5.65 2.01 -11.15
CA LYS A 21 -6.93 1.36 -10.78
C LYS A 21 -7.81 2.23 -9.89
N PHE A 22 -7.22 3.18 -9.18
CA PHE A 22 -7.87 4.06 -8.22
C PHE A 22 -7.47 5.51 -8.50
N PRO A 23 -7.82 6.07 -9.68
CA PRO A 23 -7.43 7.43 -10.07
C PRO A 23 -8.02 8.50 -9.15
N ASP A 24 -9.13 8.20 -8.47
CA ASP A 24 -9.80 9.10 -7.53
C ASP A 24 -9.13 9.16 -6.15
N ILE A 25 -8.11 8.32 -5.90
CA ILE A 25 -7.40 8.26 -4.62
C ILE A 25 -6.03 8.92 -4.76
N PRO A 26 -5.67 9.86 -3.87
CA PRO A 26 -4.37 10.51 -3.92
C PRO A 26 -3.21 9.50 -3.86
N ARG A 27 -2.21 9.67 -4.72
CA ARG A 27 -1.01 8.82 -4.77
C ARG A 27 -0.36 8.63 -3.40
N ALA A 28 -0.30 9.68 -2.58
CA ALA A 28 0.24 9.62 -1.22
C ALA A 28 -0.53 8.64 -0.30
N GLN A 29 -1.86 8.54 -0.43
CA GLN A 29 -2.64 7.55 0.31
C GLN A 29 -2.37 6.13 -0.20
N ILE A 30 -2.24 5.97 -1.53
CA ILE A 30 -1.92 4.69 -2.16
C ILE A 30 -0.54 4.19 -1.69
N GLU A 31 0.45 5.08 -1.63
CA GLU A 31 1.80 4.78 -1.16
C GLU A 31 1.83 4.38 0.31
N ASN A 32 1.14 5.11 1.17
CA ASN A 32 1.03 4.78 2.59
C ASN A 32 0.38 3.41 2.83
N VAL A 33 -0.69 3.10 2.09
CA VAL A 33 -1.33 1.79 2.17
C VAL A 33 -0.39 0.69 1.66
N ALA A 34 0.28 0.90 0.52
CA ALA A 34 1.21 -0.07 -0.04
C ALA A 34 2.38 -0.37 0.92
N ARG A 35 2.98 0.66 1.53
CA ARG A 35 4.10 0.53 2.49
C ARG A 35 3.67 -0.19 3.76
N ALA A 36 2.48 0.13 4.30
CA ALA A 36 1.96 -0.52 5.50
C ALA A 36 1.65 -2.01 5.27
N GLU A 37 1.04 -2.36 4.14
CA GLU A 37 0.75 -3.74 3.78
C GLU A 37 2.04 -4.51 3.45
N PHE A 38 3.01 -3.89 2.77
CA PHE A 38 4.33 -4.47 2.51
C PHE A 38 5.06 -4.83 3.81
N THR A 39 5.09 -3.90 4.77
CA THR A 39 5.71 -4.11 6.10
C THR A 39 4.99 -5.21 6.89
N GLY A 40 3.66 -5.24 6.88
CA GLY A 40 2.87 -6.28 7.55
C GLY A 40 3.00 -7.68 6.93
N LEU A 41 3.51 -7.75 5.70
CA LEU A 41 3.78 -9.01 5.00
C LEU A 41 5.26 -9.39 5.00
N ALA A 42 6.17 -8.47 5.33
CA ALA A 42 7.61 -8.71 5.42
C ALA A 42 7.99 -9.77 6.48
N ASP A 43 7.11 -10.00 7.47
CA ASP A 43 7.21 -11.08 8.45
C ASP A 43 6.91 -12.49 7.88
N ARG A 44 6.50 -12.60 6.61
CA ARG A 44 6.19 -13.88 5.96
C ARG A 44 7.20 -14.21 4.86
N PRO A 45 7.71 -15.45 4.79
CA PRO A 45 8.79 -15.86 3.87
C PRO A 45 8.31 -16.05 2.42
N VAL A 46 7.50 -15.14 1.89
CA VAL A 46 6.90 -15.28 0.56
C VAL A 46 6.96 -13.95 -0.20
N ARG A 47 8.19 -13.54 -0.55
CA ARG A 47 8.50 -12.34 -1.35
C ARG A 47 7.72 -12.28 -2.68
N ASP A 48 7.51 -13.43 -3.33
CA ASP A 48 6.78 -13.50 -4.61
C ASP A 48 5.27 -13.27 -4.49
N PHE A 49 4.72 -13.39 -3.28
CA PHE A 49 3.30 -13.19 -3.02
C PHE A 49 3.00 -11.84 -2.40
N LEU A 50 4.01 -11.05 -2.00
CA LEU A 50 3.84 -9.72 -1.42
C LEU A 50 3.03 -8.82 -2.35
N THR A 51 3.40 -8.75 -3.63
CA THR A 51 2.68 -7.96 -4.64
C THR A 51 1.20 -8.35 -4.73
N ILE A 52 0.90 -9.65 -4.73
CA ILE A 52 -0.47 -10.17 -4.89
C ILE A 52 -1.30 -9.99 -3.61
N LEU A 53 -0.67 -10.22 -2.45
CA LEU A 53 -1.30 -10.09 -1.14
C LEU A 53 -1.56 -8.62 -0.81
N THR A 54 -0.58 -7.75 -1.05
CA THR A 54 -0.72 -6.28 -0.95
C THR A 54 -1.81 -5.77 -1.87
N GLU A 55 -1.86 -6.21 -3.14
CA GLU A 55 -2.91 -5.78 -4.06
C GLU A 55 -4.31 -6.24 -3.59
N ARG A 56 -4.44 -7.47 -3.08
CA ARG A 56 -5.73 -7.97 -2.56
C ARG A 56 -6.17 -7.25 -1.28
N ALA A 57 -5.24 -7.00 -0.36
CA ALA A 57 -5.52 -6.31 0.90
C ALA A 57 -5.89 -4.84 0.65
N ALA A 58 -5.13 -4.15 -0.19
CA ALA A 58 -5.40 -2.77 -0.61
C ALA A 58 -6.78 -2.65 -1.26
N LYS A 59 -7.13 -3.50 -2.23
CA LYS A 59 -8.47 -3.52 -2.85
C LYS A 59 -9.59 -3.67 -1.83
N LYS A 60 -9.43 -4.57 -0.86
CA LYS A 60 -10.44 -4.82 0.18
C LYS A 60 -10.62 -3.61 1.09
N ARG A 61 -9.53 -2.90 1.41
CA ARG A 61 -9.54 -1.71 2.26
C ARG A 61 -10.08 -0.49 1.52
N LEU A 62 -9.66 -0.27 0.29
CA LEU A 62 -10.16 0.81 -0.58
C LEU A 62 -11.64 0.66 -0.88
N LYS A 63 -12.15 -0.57 -1.06
CA LYS A 63 -13.60 -0.81 -1.21
C LYS A 63 -14.40 -0.42 0.04
N LYS A 64 -13.81 -0.53 1.24
CA LYS A 64 -14.43 -0.07 2.49
C LYS A 64 -14.32 1.45 2.68
N ILE A 65 -13.31 2.09 2.11
CA ILE A 65 -13.14 3.55 2.13
C ILE A 65 -14.04 4.19 1.07
N GLY A 66 -14.22 3.59 -0.11
CA GLY A 66 -15.19 4.08 -1.10
C GLY A 66 -16.65 4.01 -0.64
N ASP A 67 -16.95 3.18 0.36
CA ASP A 67 -18.26 3.07 1.02
C ASP A 67 -18.42 4.06 2.21
N ARG A 68 -17.30 4.62 2.70
CA ARG A 68 -17.28 5.45 3.91
C ARG A 68 -16.43 6.70 3.70
N ASP A 69 -17.09 7.85 3.80
CA ASP A 69 -16.58 9.21 3.58
C ASP A 69 -15.04 9.38 3.66
N PRO A 70 -14.39 9.82 2.58
CA PRO A 70 -12.92 9.90 2.46
C PRO A 70 -12.26 10.89 3.43
N ALA A 71 -13.03 11.71 4.18
CA ALA A 71 -12.49 12.63 5.17
C ALA A 71 -12.07 11.97 6.51
N THR A 72 -12.37 10.68 6.73
CA THR A 72 -12.14 10.04 8.04
C THR A 72 -10.73 9.43 8.21
N TYR A 73 -9.92 9.33 7.16
CA TYR A 73 -8.55 8.79 7.28
C TYR A 73 -7.53 9.92 7.41
N ALA A 74 -7.38 10.46 8.62
CA ALA A 74 -6.17 11.19 8.99
C ALA A 74 -5.07 10.16 9.31
N PRO A 75 -3.92 10.17 8.61
CA PRO A 75 -2.80 9.31 8.97
C PRO A 75 -2.33 9.64 10.40
N PRO A 76 -1.89 8.66 11.21
CA PRO A 76 -1.25 8.97 12.48
C PRO A 76 0.00 9.81 12.17
N GLU A 77 0.02 11.04 12.67
CA GLU A 77 1.18 11.92 12.60
C GLU A 77 2.40 11.16 13.17
N GLN A 78 3.37 10.91 12.30
CA GLN A 78 4.69 10.45 12.72
C GLN A 78 5.28 11.56 13.58
N SER A 79 5.26 11.34 14.89
CA SER A 79 5.94 12.20 15.86
C SER A 79 7.42 11.85 15.85
N ASP A 80 8.24 12.87 15.55
CA ASP A 80 9.68 13.08 15.74
C ASP A 80 10.57 11.86 16.08
#